data_AF-A0AAD5JPF1-F1
#
_entry.id   AF-A0AAD5JPF1-F1
#
_cell.length_a   1.000
_cell.length_b   1.000
_cell.length_c   1.000
_cell.angle_alpha   90.00
_cell.angle_beta   90.00
_cell.angle_gamma   90.00
#
_symmetry.space_group_name_H-M   'P 1'
#
loop_
_entity.id
_entity.type
_entity.pdbx_description
1 polymer ?
#
loop_
_entity_poly.entity_id
_entity_poly.type
_entity_poly.pdbx_seq_one_letter_code
_entity_poly.pdbx_strand_id
1 'polypeptide(L)'
;MGGGDLNLKKSWHPATLKNQERVWKEERKHAEEQRKIEQMKKELMEERQLQELQQLQEQAGQKQRSDRLDWMYASPNQSGGAGNKDEMEQYLLGKKSVDDLIRDKNSKESVSYFFYLRMNQILYPNRN
;
A
#
# COMPACT_ATOMS: atom_id res chain seq x y z
N MET A 1 10.63 -26.16 -48.17
CA MET A 1 11.53 -25.65 -47.12
C MET A 1 10.67 -25.17 -45.95
N GLY A 2 10.55 -25.98 -44.90
CA GLY A 2 9.61 -25.69 -43.81
C GLY A 2 9.94 -26.56 -42.60
N GLY A 3 11.17 -26.44 -42.10
CA GLY A 3 11.60 -27.10 -40.88
C GLY A 3 11.75 -26.05 -39.78
N GLY A 4 10.64 -25.68 -39.13
CA GLY A 4 10.71 -24.88 -37.91
C GLY A 4 11.45 -25.65 -36.81
N ASP A 5 12.19 -24.94 -35.96
CA ASP A 5 13.01 -25.52 -34.90
C ASP A 5 12.21 -26.51 -34.04
N LEU A 6 12.64 -27.78 -34.06
CA LEU A 6 12.01 -28.87 -33.32
C LEU A 6 12.01 -28.60 -31.81
N ASN A 7 12.97 -27.83 -31.32
CA ASN A 7 13.09 -27.53 -29.90
C ASN A 7 11.96 -26.64 -29.38
N LEU A 8 11.34 -25.82 -30.24
CA LEU A 8 10.16 -25.02 -29.86
C LEU A 8 8.94 -25.87 -29.50
N LYS A 9 8.92 -27.15 -29.88
CA LYS A 9 7.88 -28.11 -29.46
C LYS A 9 8.16 -28.73 -28.09
N LYS A 10 9.33 -28.47 -27.49
CA LYS A 10 9.71 -29.00 -26.17
C LYS A 10 9.23 -28.05 -25.08
N SER A 11 8.63 -28.63 -24.04
CA SER A 11 8.08 -27.89 -22.90
C SER A 11 9.12 -27.13 -22.09
N TRP A 12 10.37 -27.60 -22.08
CA TRP A 12 11.47 -26.98 -21.34
C TRP A 12 12.19 -25.86 -22.10
N HIS A 13 11.90 -25.67 -23.39
CA HIS A 13 12.66 -24.71 -24.20
C HIS A 13 12.36 -23.26 -23.76
N PRO A 14 13.37 -22.43 -23.47
CA PRO A 14 13.16 -21.11 -22.86
C PRO A 14 12.45 -20.13 -23.80
N ALA A 15 12.61 -20.28 -25.11
CA ALA A 15 11.95 -19.43 -26.10
C ALA A 15 10.48 -19.79 -26.36
N THR A 16 9.94 -20.83 -25.71
CA THR A 16 8.52 -21.15 -25.80
C THR A 16 7.70 -20.06 -25.09
N LEU A 17 6.63 -19.57 -25.72
CA LEU A 17 5.78 -18.49 -25.19
C LEU A 17 5.34 -18.71 -23.73
N LYS A 18 4.99 -19.95 -23.37
CA LYS A 18 4.61 -20.32 -21.99
C LYS A 18 5.73 -20.08 -20.97
N ASN A 19 6.97 -20.35 -21.36
CA ASN A 19 8.13 -20.17 -20.49
C ASN A 19 8.54 -18.70 -20.40
N GLN A 20 8.48 -17.97 -21.52
CA GLN A 20 8.65 -16.52 -21.52
C GLN A 20 7.61 -15.83 -20.64
N GLU A 21 6.34 -16.26 -20.70
CA GLU A 21 5.29 -15.74 -19.82
C GLU A 21 5.57 -16.05 -18.34
N ARG A 22 6.05 -17.25 -18.02
CA ARG A 22 6.43 -17.61 -16.65
C ARG A 22 7.57 -16.74 -16.12
N VAL A 23 8.64 -16.58 -16.92
CA VAL A 23 9.78 -15.72 -16.58
C VAL A 23 9.31 -14.28 -16.39
N TRP A 24 8.49 -13.76 -17.31
CA TRP A 24 7.96 -12.40 -17.21
C TRP A 24 7.13 -12.17 -15.95
N LYS A 25 6.29 -13.13 -15.55
CA LYS A 25 5.52 -13.05 -14.29
C LYS A 25 6.43 -13.04 -13.07
N GLU A 26 7.46 -13.89 -13.05
CA GLU A 26 8.44 -13.95 -11.98
C GLU A 26 9.27 -12.65 -11.89
N GLU A 27 9.74 -12.13 -13.02
CA GLU A 27 10.45 -10.85 -13.11
C GLU A 27 9.59 -9.67 -12.65
N ARG A 28 8.32 -9.64 -13.05
CA ARG A 28 7.37 -8.62 -12.58
C ARG A 28 7.16 -8.67 -11.08
N LYS A 29 6.94 -9.86 -10.52
CA LYS A 29 6.77 -10.04 -9.08
C LYS A 29 8.04 -9.59 -8.34
N HIS A 30 9.21 -9.98 -8.83
CA HIS A 30 10.48 -9.55 -8.24
C HIS A 30 10.66 -8.03 -8.31
N ALA A 31 10.32 -7.39 -9.43
CA ALA A 31 10.38 -5.93 -9.56
C ALA A 31 9.45 -5.21 -8.56
N GLU A 32 8.24 -5.73 -8.34
CA GLU A 32 7.31 -5.20 -7.34
C GLU A 32 7.83 -5.36 -5.91
N GLU A 33 8.44 -6.51 -5.58
CA GLU A 33 9.10 -6.75 -4.30
C GLU A 33 10.28 -5.81 -4.08
N GLN A 34 11.16 -5.65 -5.08
CA GLN A 34 12.30 -4.74 -5.01
C GLN A 34 11.85 -3.29 -4.81
N ARG A 35 10.82 -2.85 -5.55
CA ARG A 35 10.27 -1.51 -5.37
C ARG A 35 9.74 -1.28 -3.96
N LYS A 36 9.08 -2.27 -3.35
CA LYS A 36 8.60 -2.18 -1.96
C LYS A 36 9.77 -2.11 -0.98
N ILE A 37 10.82 -2.87 -1.21
CA ILE A 37 12.04 -2.84 -0.39
C ILE A 37 12.74 -1.48 -0.50
N GLU A 38 12.85 -0.91 -1.70
CA GLU A 38 13.43 0.41 -1.93
C GLU A 38 12.65 1.50 -1.21
N GLN A 39 11.33 1.44 -1.24
CA GLN A 39 10.47 2.35 -0.48
C GLN A 39 10.77 2.26 1.02
N MET A 40 10.76 1.05 1.59
CA MET A 40 11.05 0.83 3.02
C MET A 40 12.45 1.32 3.41
N LYS A 41 13.45 1.12 2.54
CA LYS A 41 14.82 1.61 2.76
C LYS A 41 14.87 3.13 2.77
N LYS A 42 14.10 3.78 1.89
CA LYS A 42 14.00 5.24 1.85
C LYS A 42 13.36 5.78 3.12
N GLU A 43 12.26 5.19 3.56
CA GLU A 43 11.58 5.55 4.83
C GLU A 43 12.54 5.41 6.02
N LEU A 44 13.27 4.29 6.13
CA LEU A 44 14.27 4.10 7.18
C LEU A 44 15.41 5.13 7.14
N MET A 45 15.84 5.52 5.93
CA MET A 45 16.88 6.54 5.76
C MET A 45 16.38 7.92 6.20
N GLU A 46 15.14 8.27 5.86
CA GLU A 46 14.48 9.51 6.29
C GLU A 46 14.32 9.55 7.82
N GLU A 47 13.86 8.45 8.43
CA GLU A 47 13.77 8.32 9.90
C GLU A 47 15.13 8.51 10.57
N ARG A 48 16.19 7.91 10.01
CA ARG A 48 17.55 8.06 10.54
C ARG A 48 18.05 9.50 10.42
N GLN A 49 17.76 10.18 9.32
CA GLN A 49 18.14 11.58 9.13
C GLN A 49 17.41 12.49 10.14
N LEU A 50 16.13 12.24 10.40
CA LEU A 50 15.37 12.97 11.42
C LEU A 50 15.94 12.73 12.82
N GLN A 51 16.28 11.48 13.15
CA GLN A 51 16.88 11.13 14.43
C GLN A 51 18.24 11.81 14.62
N GLU A 52 19.07 11.87 13.57
CA GLU A 52 20.38 12.56 13.60
C GLU A 52 20.21 14.07 13.81
N LEU A 53 19.24 14.70 13.13
CA LEU A 53 18.91 16.11 13.35
C LEU A 53 18.43 16.38 14.77
N GLN A 54 17.58 15.50 15.33
CA GLN A 54 17.12 15.60 16.71
C GLN A 54 18.31 15.51 17.67
N GLN A 55 19.19 14.53 17.49
CA GLN A 55 20.39 14.38 18.31
C GLN A 55 21.31 15.61 18.22
N LEU A 56 21.43 16.24 17.05
CA LEU A 56 22.22 17.46 16.88
C LEU A 56 21.58 18.66 17.59
N GLN A 57 20.25 18.80 17.54
CA GLN A 57 19.52 19.85 18.27
C GLN A 57 19.69 19.71 19.79
N GLU A 58 19.62 18.46 20.26
CA GLU A 58 19.87 18.06 21.63
C GLU A 58 21.29 18.42 22.09
N GLN A 59 22.31 18.10 21.28
CA GLN A 59 23.70 18.50 21.54
C GLN A 59 23.91 20.03 21.53
N ALA A 60 23.15 20.76 20.71
CA ALA A 60 23.16 22.22 20.67
C ALA A 60 22.47 22.89 21.88
N GLY A 61 21.97 22.09 22.85
CA GLY A 61 21.40 22.57 24.10
C GLY A 61 19.89 22.74 24.10
N GLN A 62 19.17 22.25 23.08
CA GLN A 62 17.71 22.16 23.12
C GLN A 62 17.27 21.02 24.06
N LYS A 63 16.08 21.15 24.64
CA LYS A 63 15.55 20.19 25.63
C LYS A 63 15.29 18.82 24.96
N GLN A 64 15.86 17.75 25.53
CA GLN A 64 15.58 16.36 25.14
C GLN A 64 14.06 16.09 25.09
N ARG A 65 13.55 15.60 23.96
CA ARG A 65 12.20 14.99 23.92
C ARG A 65 12.29 13.57 24.45
N SER A 66 11.29 13.15 25.22
CA SER A 66 11.23 11.81 25.79
C SER A 66 10.54 10.84 24.82
N ASP A 67 11.28 10.25 23.89
CA ASP A 67 10.71 9.38 22.83
C ASP A 67 10.08 8.06 23.36
N ARG A 68 10.42 7.65 24.59
CA ARG A 68 10.04 6.34 25.17
C ARG A 68 8.53 6.10 25.28
N LEU A 69 7.73 7.15 25.36
CA LEU A 69 6.27 7.08 25.53
C LEU A 69 5.50 7.68 24.36
N ASP A 70 6.19 8.28 23.38
CA ASP A 70 5.51 8.94 22.26
C ASP A 70 4.79 7.92 21.38
N TRP A 71 5.35 6.73 21.16
CA TRP A 71 4.65 5.66 20.43
C TRP A 71 3.35 5.19 21.14
N MET A 72 3.29 5.32 22.47
CA MET A 72 2.11 4.94 23.27
C MET A 72 1.02 6.02 23.23
N TYR A 73 1.41 7.30 23.19
CA TYR A 73 0.47 8.43 23.12
C TYR A 73 0.17 8.91 21.69
N ALA A 74 0.94 8.48 20.68
CA ALA A 74 0.68 8.65 19.25
C ALA A 74 -0.47 7.74 18.76
N SER A 75 -1.47 7.53 19.60
CA SER A 75 -2.73 6.93 19.19
C SER A 75 -3.30 7.75 18.02
N PRO A 76 -3.85 7.11 16.97
CA PRO A 76 -4.47 7.79 15.82
C PRO A 76 -5.52 8.85 16.19
N ASN A 77 -5.98 8.82 17.45
CA ASN A 77 -6.96 9.72 18.04
C ASN A 77 -6.44 11.14 18.33
N GLN A 78 -5.12 11.37 18.48
CA GLN A 78 -4.56 12.70 18.74
C GLN A 78 -4.19 13.46 17.45
N SER A 79 -3.85 12.75 16.37
CA SER A 79 -3.50 13.35 15.08
C SER A 79 -4.70 13.47 14.14
N GLY A 80 -5.68 14.31 14.50
CA GLY A 80 -6.50 15.06 13.53
C GLY A 80 -7.44 14.34 12.54
N GLY A 81 -7.65 13.03 12.62
CA GLY A 81 -8.56 12.31 11.71
C GLY A 81 -10.02 12.33 12.17
N ALA A 82 -10.74 13.44 12.00
CA ALA A 82 -12.13 13.62 12.47
C ALA A 82 -13.18 12.68 11.83
N GLY A 83 -12.82 11.85 10.85
CA GLY A 83 -13.78 11.01 10.11
C GLY A 83 -14.10 9.64 10.71
N ASN A 84 -13.38 9.18 11.73
CA ASN A 84 -13.57 7.83 12.32
C ASN A 84 -13.86 7.84 13.83
N LYS A 85 -14.00 9.01 14.47
CA LYS A 85 -14.19 9.10 15.92
C LYS A 85 -15.50 8.43 16.36
N ASP A 86 -16.61 8.73 15.70
CA ASP A 86 -17.92 8.21 16.10
C ASP A 86 -18.04 6.69 15.89
N GLU A 87 -17.50 6.16 14.79
CA GLU A 87 -17.52 4.73 14.47
C GLU A 87 -16.61 3.93 15.42
N MET A 88 -15.45 4.50 15.78
CA MET A 88 -14.53 3.92 16.75
C MET A 88 -15.05 4.04 18.19
N GLU A 89 -15.70 5.14 18.56
CA GLU A 89 -16.37 5.28 19.86
C GLU A 89 -17.49 4.25 20.02
N GLN A 90 -18.27 4.00 18.95
CA GLN A 90 -19.26 2.94 18.95
C GLN A 90 -18.63 1.55 19.07
N TYR A 91 -17.47 1.32 18.48
CA TYR A 91 -16.70 0.07 18.64
C TYR A 91 -16.19 -0.13 20.06
N LEU A 92 -15.54 0.89 20.64
CA LEU A 92 -15.01 0.87 22.00
C LEU A 92 -16.12 0.72 23.06
N LEU A 93 -17.32 1.26 22.77
CA LEU A 93 -18.52 1.08 23.59
C LEU A 93 -19.26 -0.24 23.30
N GLY A 94 -18.74 -1.09 22.41
CA GLY A 94 -19.32 -2.39 22.06
C GLY A 94 -20.63 -2.33 21.28
N LYS A 95 -21.00 -1.15 20.77
CA LYS A 95 -22.23 -0.92 19.98
C LYS A 95 -22.10 -1.37 18.52
N LYS A 96 -20.87 -1.48 18.01
CA LYS A 96 -20.55 -2.00 16.68
C LYS A 96 -19.44 -3.05 16.79
N SER A 97 -19.54 -4.14 16.04
CA SER A 97 -18.47 -5.15 15.94
C SER A 97 -17.41 -4.73 14.91
N VAL A 98 -16.22 -5.36 14.97
CA VAL A 98 -15.19 -5.24 13.93
C VAL A 98 -15.75 -5.60 12.55
N ASP A 99 -16.60 -6.64 12.52
CA ASP A 99 -17.20 -7.14 11.29
C ASP A 99 -18.16 -6.12 10.66
N ASP A 100 -18.93 -5.40 11.49
CA ASP A 100 -19.83 -4.33 11.03
C ASP A 100 -19.04 -3.16 10.44
N LEU A 101 -17.91 -2.79 11.03
CA LEU A 101 -17.03 -1.72 10.54
C LEU A 101 -16.40 -2.07 9.19
N ILE A 102 -15.96 -3.32 9.03
CA ILE A 102 -15.39 -3.80 7.77
C ILE A 102 -16.47 -3.82 6.68
N ARG A 103 -17.68 -4.27 7.02
CA ARG A 103 -18.83 -4.28 6.11
C ARG A 103 -19.24 -2.85 5.70
N ASP A 104 -19.32 -1.93 6.64
CA ASP A 104 -19.65 -0.51 6.37
C ASP A 104 -18.60 0.12 5.46
N LYS A 105 -17.30 -0.16 5.68
CA LYS A 105 -16.21 0.30 4.79
C LYS A 105 -16.32 -0.26 3.38
N ASN A 106 -16.48 -1.57 3.22
CA ASN A 106 -16.63 -2.22 1.92
C ASN A 106 -17.87 -1.68 1.16
N SER A 107 -18.97 -1.42 1.88
CA SER A 107 -20.17 -0.81 1.32
C SER A 107 -19.88 0.60 0.78
N LYS A 108 -19.28 1.48 1.60
CA LYS A 108 -18.92 2.85 1.18
C LYS A 108 -17.99 2.86 -0.03
N GLU A 109 -17.00 1.97 -0.07
CA GLU A 109 -16.09 1.82 -1.21
C GLU A 109 -16.84 1.38 -2.47
N SER A 110 -17.70 0.35 -2.39
CA SER A 110 -18.48 -0.11 -3.55
C SER A 110 -19.41 0.98 -4.10
N VAL A 111 -20.05 1.76 -3.21
CA VAL A 111 -20.90 2.90 -3.60
C VAL A 111 -20.07 4.00 -4.26
N SER A 112 -18.88 4.30 -3.72
CA SER A 112 -17.95 5.27 -4.30
C SER A 112 -17.47 4.85 -5.70
N TYR A 113 -17.09 3.57 -5.87
CA TYR A 113 -16.72 3.00 -7.16
C TYR A 113 -17.89 3.03 -8.15
N PHE A 114 -19.10 2.68 -7.72
CA PHE A 114 -20.29 2.76 -8.55
C PHE A 114 -20.57 4.19 -9.01
N PHE A 115 -20.44 5.16 -8.10
CA PHE A 115 -20.62 6.58 -8.41
C PHE A 115 -19.55 7.08 -9.38
N TYR A 116 -18.29 6.68 -9.19
CA TYR A 116 -17.19 6.99 -10.08
C TYR A 116 -17.43 6.42 -11.49
N LEU A 117 -17.80 5.15 -11.61
CA LEU A 117 -18.09 4.51 -12.89
C LEU A 117 -19.30 5.18 -13.57
N ARG A 118 -20.35 5.48 -12.82
CA ARG A 118 -21.54 6.16 -13.34
C ARG A 118 -21.22 7.57 -13.82
N MET A 119 -20.42 8.33 -13.06
CA MET A 119 -20.01 9.69 -13.42
C MET A 119 -19.08 9.68 -14.64
N ASN A 120 -18.17 8.71 -14.73
CA ASN A 120 -17.26 8.56 -15.87
C ASN A 120 -18.01 8.19 -17.16
N GLN A 121 -19.06 7.36 -17.05
CA GLN A 121 -19.95 7.03 -18.17
C GLN A 121 -20.76 8.23 -18.68
N ILE A 122 -21.11 9.18 -17.79
CA ILE A 122 -21.80 10.42 -18.16
C ILE A 122 -20.84 11.41 -18.84
N LEU A 123 -19.63 11.54 -18.31
CA LEU A 123 -18.64 12.51 -18.80
C LEU A 123 -17.91 12.08 -20.07
N TYR A 124 -17.78 10.77 -20.31
CA TYR A 124 -17.07 10.21 -21.47
C TYR A 124 -17.88 9.08 -22.15
N PRO A 125 -19.01 9.41 -22.82
CA PRO A 125 -19.95 8.41 -23.32
C PRO A 125 -19.46 7.59 -24.53
N ASN A 126 -18.33 7.96 -25.16
CA ASN A 126 -17.82 7.38 -26.42
C ASN A 126 -16.41 6.76 -26.29
N ARG A 127 -16.03 6.23 -25.12
CA ARG A 127 -14.89 5.31 -25.03
C ARG A 127 -15.39 3.87 -25.14
N ASN A 128 -15.12 3.26 -26.30
CA ASN A 128 -15.18 1.82 -26.50
C ASN A 128 -14.03 1.14 -25.75
#